data_AF-A0A0F0E6M5-F1
#
_entry.id   AF-A0A0F0E6M5-F1
#
_cell.length_a   1.000
_cell.length_b   1.000
_cell.length_c   1.000
_cell.angle_alpha   90.00
_cell.angle_beta   90.00
_cell.angle_gamma   90.00
#
_symmetry.space_group_name_H-M   'P 1'
#
loop_
_entity.id
_entity.type
_entity.pdbx_description
1 polymer ?
#
loop_
_entity_poly.entity_id
_entity_poly.type
_entity_poly.pdbx_seq_one_letter_code
_entity_poly.pdbx_strand_id
1 'polypeptide(L)'
;MDLAPFLRTALQDTHQIADAILTAVRTSEDLEVFVSGGGARHYIDALSKALRVRAKLVDASHMANVLGFLIAAEAALGIRGVRQ
;
A
#
# COMPACT_ATOMS: atom_id res chain seq x y z
N MET A 1 12.29 5.85 26.26
CA MET A 1 12.83 6.02 24.89
C MET A 1 11.84 6.90 24.14
N ASP A 2 12.28 8.06 23.65
CA ASP A 2 11.41 8.98 22.89
C ASP A 2 11.28 8.50 21.44
N LEU A 3 10.06 8.16 21.03
CA LEU A 3 9.73 7.67 19.68
C LEU A 3 9.31 8.81 18.74
N ALA A 4 9.20 10.05 19.23
CA ALA A 4 8.76 11.20 18.43
C ALA A 4 9.62 11.49 17.18
N PRO A 5 10.95 11.26 17.16
CA PRO A 5 11.74 11.40 15.94
C PRO A 5 11.34 10.38 14.87
N PHE A 6 11.14 9.12 15.27
CA PHE A 6 10.76 8.03 14.35
C PHE A 6 9.36 8.23 13.78
N LEU A 7 8.42 8.69 14.61
CA LEU A 7 7.07 9.05 14.19
C LEU A 7 7.06 10.23 13.21
N ARG A 8 7.92 11.24 13.43
CA ARG A 8 8.06 12.37 12.50
C ARG A 8 8.56 11.94 11.14
N THR A 9 9.60 11.12 11.08
CA THR A 9 10.11 10.57 9.81
C THR A 9 9.04 9.77 9.09
N ALA A 10 8.35 8.87 9.79
CA ALA A 10 7.28 8.06 9.20
C ALA A 10 6.11 8.90 8.65
N LEU A 11 5.72 9.98 9.35
CA LEU A 11 4.69 10.91 8.89
C LEU A 11 5.16 11.70 7.65
N GLN A 12 6.43 12.13 7.64
CA GLN A 12 7.02 12.85 6.52
C GLN A 12 7.08 11.98 5.26
N ASP A 13 7.47 10.71 5.41
CA ASP A 13 7.47 9.73 4.32
C ASP A 13 6.04 9.47 3.81
N THR A 14 5.06 9.40 4.72
CA THR A 14 3.63 9.22 4.37
C THR A 14 3.11 10.39 3.52
N HIS A 15 3.48 11.63 3.85
CA HIS A 15 3.12 12.80 3.05
C HIS A 15 3.76 12.78 1.66
N GLN A 16 5.04 12.38 1.55
CA GLN A 16 5.71 12.28 0.25
C GLN A 16 5.06 11.21 -0.65
N ILE A 17 4.69 10.06 -0.08
CA ILE A 17 3.93 9.03 -0.78
C ILE A 17 2.59 9.59 -1.24
N ALA A 18 1.89 10.32 -0.37
CA ALA A 18 0.61 10.93 -0.68
C ALA A 18 0.71 11.93 -1.86
N ASP A 19 1.68 12.82 -1.82
CA ASP A 19 1.93 13.82 -2.87
C ASP A 19 2.30 13.16 -4.21
N ALA A 20 3.10 12.10 -4.17
CA ALA A 20 3.47 11.34 -5.37
C ALA A 20 2.24 10.69 -6.03
N ILE A 21 1.34 10.09 -5.22
CA ILE A 21 0.08 9.50 -5.71
C ILE A 21 -0.82 10.58 -6.34
N LEU A 22 -1.05 11.69 -5.63
CA LEU A 22 -1.90 12.78 -6.14
C LEU A 22 -1.33 13.39 -7.43
N THR A 23 -0.01 13.52 -7.51
CA THR A 23 0.68 14.01 -8.71
C THR A 23 0.53 13.06 -9.90
N ALA A 24 0.65 11.75 -9.67
CA ALA A 24 0.59 10.75 -10.74
C ALA A 24 -0.82 10.51 -11.27
N VAL A 25 -1.83 10.48 -10.40
CA VAL A 25 -3.16 9.99 -10.78
C VAL A 25 -4.05 11.08 -11.39
N ARG A 26 -3.85 12.38 -11.07
CA ARG A 26 -4.56 13.56 -11.64
C ARG A 26 -5.95 13.23 -12.23
N THR A 27 -6.86 12.75 -11.39
CA THR A 27 -8.21 12.33 -11.80
C THR A 27 -9.26 13.00 -10.92
N SER A 28 -10.45 13.20 -11.47
CA SER A 28 -11.64 13.65 -10.74
C SER A 28 -12.49 12.48 -10.23
N GLU A 29 -12.04 11.24 -10.42
CA GLU A 29 -12.72 10.04 -9.93
C GLU A 29 -12.44 9.78 -8.44
N ASP A 30 -13.39 9.13 -7.78
CA ASP A 30 -13.22 8.64 -6.41
C ASP A 30 -12.18 7.51 -6.40
N LEU A 31 -11.05 7.75 -5.73
CA LEU A 31 -9.97 6.79 -5.64
C LEU A 31 -10.02 5.99 -4.33
N GLU A 32 -9.64 4.72 -4.43
CA GLU A 32 -9.29 3.87 -3.30
C GLU A 32 -7.85 3.41 -3.43
N VAL A 33 -7.06 3.59 -2.37
CA VAL A 33 -5.64 3.24 -2.33
C VAL A 33 -5.46 1.92 -1.58
N PHE A 34 -4.92 0.92 -2.27
CA PHE A 34 -4.57 -0.37 -1.66
C PHE A 34 -3.11 -0.36 -1.24
N VAL A 35 -2.86 -0.66 0.04
CA VAL A 35 -1.51 -0.63 0.63
C VAL A 35 -1.07 -2.04 0.99
N SER A 36 0.13 -2.42 0.57
CA SER A 36 0.78 -3.68 0.94
C SER A 36 2.08 -3.43 1.73
N GLY A 37 2.65 -4.49 2.30
CA GLY A 37 3.90 -4.44 3.07
C GLY A 37 3.70 -4.60 4.59
N GLY A 38 4.74 -5.11 5.26
CA GLY A 38 4.69 -5.46 6.68
C GLY A 38 4.51 -4.27 7.63
N GLY A 39 4.86 -3.05 7.20
CA GLY A 39 4.68 -1.82 7.98
C GLY A 39 3.33 -1.14 7.80
N ALA A 40 2.54 -1.52 6.77
CA ALA A 40 1.37 -0.76 6.33
C ALA A 40 0.29 -0.60 7.39
N ARG A 41 0.10 -1.60 8.25
CA ARG A 41 -0.87 -1.55 9.37
C ARG A 41 -0.62 -0.40 10.36
N HIS A 42 0.60 0.15 10.41
CA HIS A 42 0.97 1.17 11.38
C HIS A 42 0.70 2.60 10.89
N TYR A 43 0.51 2.82 9.59
CA TYR A 43 0.38 4.16 9.01
C TYR A 43 -0.84 4.34 8.10
N ILE A 44 -1.67 3.30 7.90
CA ILE A 44 -2.76 3.35 6.94
C ILE A 44 -3.83 4.41 7.24
N ASP A 45 -4.19 4.59 8.51
CA ASP A 45 -5.16 5.61 8.91
C ASP A 45 -4.62 7.03 8.69
N ALA A 46 -3.32 7.22 8.95
CA ALA A 46 -2.65 8.50 8.70
C ALA A 46 -2.59 8.80 7.20
N LEU A 47 -2.27 7.79 6.39
CA LEU A 47 -2.24 7.90 4.93
C LEU A 47 -3.62 8.22 4.34
N SER A 48 -4.68 7.54 4.79
CA SER A 48 -6.06 7.80 4.35
C SER A 48 -6.47 9.25 4.63
N LYS A 49 -6.15 9.76 5.83
CA LYS A 49 -6.42 11.15 6.21
C LYS A 49 -5.63 12.15 5.37
N ALA A 50 -4.34 11.89 5.13
CA ALA A 50 -3.47 12.78 4.36
C ALA A 50 -3.92 12.89 2.90
N LEU A 51 -4.24 11.75 2.28
CA LEU A 51 -4.70 11.69 0.89
C LEU A 51 -6.15 12.15 0.70
N ARG A 52 -6.95 12.18 1.77
CA ARG A 52 -8.41 12.37 1.70
C ARG A 52 -9.12 11.34 0.81
N VAL A 53 -8.54 10.16 0.71
CA VAL A 53 -9.10 9.01 -0.02
C VAL A 53 -9.18 7.82 0.91
N ARG A 54 -10.02 6.84 0.56
CA ARG A 54 -10.10 5.60 1.31
C ARG A 54 -8.81 4.80 1.08
N ALA A 55 -8.11 4.46 2.15
CA ALA A 55 -6.96 3.55 2.08
C ALA A 55 -7.32 2.20 2.72
N LYS A 56 -7.02 1.10 2.04
CA LYS A 56 -7.27 -0.27 2.52
C LYS A 56 -6.00 -1.10 2.55
N LEU A 57 -5.83 -1.84 3.63
CA LEU A 57 -4.74 -2.80 3.75
C LEU A 57 -5.12 -4.02 2.93
N VAL A 58 -4.20 -4.48 2.09
CA VAL A 58 -4.40 -5.73 1.33
C VAL A 58 -4.32 -6.91 2.28
N ASP A 59 -5.19 -7.91 2.11
CA ASP A 59 -5.12 -9.16 2.85
C ASP A 59 -3.77 -9.84 2.62
N ALA A 60 -3.21 -10.40 3.70
CA ALA A 60 -1.83 -10.90 3.70
C ALA A 60 -0.82 -9.87 3.15
N SER A 61 -0.95 -8.58 3.53
CA SER A 61 -0.13 -7.46 3.01
C SER A 61 1.38 -7.73 2.97
N HIS A 62 1.90 -8.47 3.95
CA HIS A 62 3.31 -8.84 4.05
C HIS A 62 3.75 -9.89 3.01
N MET A 63 2.82 -10.67 2.46
CA MET A 63 3.03 -11.66 1.41
C MET A 63 2.58 -11.20 0.02
N ALA A 64 1.91 -10.03 -0.08
CA ALA A 64 1.29 -9.58 -1.32
C ALA A 64 2.24 -9.60 -2.53
N ASN A 65 3.49 -9.19 -2.36
CA ASN A 65 4.50 -9.23 -3.44
C ASN A 65 4.84 -10.66 -3.85
N VAL A 66 5.03 -11.56 -2.88
CA VAL A 66 5.34 -12.97 -3.14
C VAL A 66 4.18 -13.65 -3.87
N LEU A 67 2.95 -13.41 -3.42
CA LEU A 67 1.74 -13.93 -4.07
C LEU A 67 1.60 -13.37 -5.49
N GLY A 68 1.85 -12.07 -5.69
CA GLY A 68 1.85 -11.45 -7.01
C GLY A 68 2.85 -12.09 -7.97
N PHE A 69 4.08 -12.35 -7.52
CA PHE A 69 5.10 -13.04 -8.32
C PHE A 69 4.73 -14.49 -8.63
N LEU A 70 4.16 -15.22 -7.66
CA LEU A 70 3.70 -16.59 -7.86
C LEU A 70 2.60 -16.65 -8.93
N ILE A 71 1.59 -15.77 -8.82
CA ILE A 71 0.49 -15.69 -9.78
C ILE A 71 1.01 -15.35 -11.19
N ALA A 72 1.96 -14.42 -11.29
CA ALA A 72 2.57 -14.07 -12.57
C ALA A 72 3.38 -15.24 -13.16
N ALA A 73 4.11 -15.99 -12.34
CA ALA A 73 4.86 -17.17 -12.76
C ALA A 73 3.94 -18.30 -13.21
N GLU A 74 2.86 -18.59 -12.46
CA GLU A 74 1.82 -19.54 -12.84
C GLU A 74 1.21 -19.21 -14.20
N ALA A 75 0.85 -17.93 -14.41
CA ALA A 75 0.31 -17.46 -15.68
C ALA A 75 1.31 -17.65 -16.85
N ALA A 76 2.59 -17.36 -16.63
CA ALA A 76 3.64 -17.53 -17.62
C ALA A 76 3.92 -19.01 -17.96
N LEU A 77 3.79 -19.90 -16.99
CA LEU A 77 4.01 -21.34 -17.15
C LEU A 77 2.74 -22.11 -17.61
N GLY A 78 1.59 -21.43 -17.68
CA GLY A 78 0.31 -22.06 -18.02
C GLY A 78 -0.23 -22.99 -16.92
N ILE A 79 0.30 -22.89 -15.71
CA ILE A 79 -0.11 -23.71 -14.55
C ILE A 79 -1.22 -22.94 -13.83
N ARG A 80 -2.37 -23.57 -13.58
CA ARG A 80 -3.46 -23.00 -12.77
C ARG A 80 -3.48 -23.67 -11.40
N GLY A 81 -3.01 -23.00 -10.36
CA GLY A 81 -3.25 -23.45 -8.99
C GLY A 81 -2.39 -22.65 -8.04
N VAL A 82 -2.94 -21.80 -7.17
CA VAL A 82 -3.97 -22.12 -6.16
C VAL A 82 -4.93 -20.94 -6.02
N ARG A 83 -6.18 -21.07 -6.47
CA ARG A 83 -7.28 -20.21 -6.00
C ARG A 83 -7.85 -20.87 -4.75
N GLN A 84 -7.61 -20.28 -3.58
CA GLN A 84 -8.45 -20.44 -2.39
C GLN A 84 -9.13 -19.12 -2.12
#